data_AF-A0A6B3E9A1-F1
#
_entry.id   AF-A0A6B3E9A1-F1
#
_cell.length_a   1.000
_cell.length_b   1.000
_cell.length_c   1.000
_cell.angle_alpha   90.00
_cell.angle_beta   90.00
_cell.angle_gamma   90.00
#
_symmetry.space_group_name_H-M   'P 1'
#
loop_
_entity.id
_entity.type
_entity.pdbx_description
1 polymer ?
#
loop_
_entity_poly.entity_id
_entity_poly.type
_entity_poly.pdbx_seq_one_letter_code
_entity_poly.pdbx_strand_id
1 'polypeptide(L)'
;MAGQGFSPRVTHNAVDWSAIAALVTGGHGICLLPRLATFPQSYELVRVPLTGDVLPMRRLVGFVRRGGGSTPLVSDGLRALRESARLRIPALS
;
A
#
# COMPACT_ATOMS: atom_id res chain seq x y z
N MET A 1 -3.32 -14.62 14.17
CA MET A 1 -3.51 -13.84 15.41
C MET A 1 -3.40 -12.36 15.07
N ALA A 2 -4.36 -11.55 15.48
CA ALA A 2 -4.29 -10.09 15.41
C ALA A 2 -3.13 -9.65 16.32
N GLY A 3 -1.99 -9.30 15.74
CA GLY A 3 -0.77 -9.03 16.47
C GLY A 3 -0.82 -7.67 17.16
N GLN A 4 -0.59 -7.68 18.48
CA GLN A 4 -0.50 -6.54 19.40
C GLN A 4 -1.83 -5.89 19.82
N GLY A 5 -2.65 -6.60 20.62
CA GLY A 5 -3.57 -6.04 21.64
C GLY A 5 -4.66 -5.03 21.23
N PHE A 6 -4.68 -4.57 19.98
CA PHE A 6 -5.56 -3.54 19.46
C PHE A 6 -6.50 -4.16 18.44
N SER A 7 -7.79 -4.21 18.80
CA SER A 7 -8.86 -4.60 17.89
C SER A 7 -9.72 -3.38 17.57
N PRO A 8 -9.53 -2.73 16.40
CA PRO A 8 -10.34 -1.58 16.03
C PRO A 8 -11.79 -2.01 15.83
N ARG A 9 -12.74 -1.15 16.24
CA ARG A 9 -14.15 -1.32 15.91
C ARG A 9 -14.37 -0.93 14.44
N VAL A 10 -14.52 -1.93 13.58
CA VAL A 10 -14.77 -1.70 12.14
C VAL A 10 -16.25 -1.40 11.93
N THR A 11 -16.57 -0.17 11.52
CA THR A 11 -17.94 0.28 11.20
C THR A 11 -18.23 0.28 9.69
N HIS A 12 -17.19 0.41 8.87
CA HIS A 12 -17.29 0.47 7.41
C HIS A 12 -16.20 -0.41 6.78
N ASN A 13 -16.54 -1.08 5.67
CA ASN A 13 -15.60 -1.85 4.87
C ASN A 13 -15.67 -1.40 3.41
N ALA A 14 -14.52 -1.08 2.84
CA ALA A 14 -14.36 -0.71 1.44
C ALA A 14 -13.04 -1.29 0.92
N VAL A 15 -13.03 -1.67 -0.35
CA VAL A 15 -11.86 -2.28 -1.02
C VAL A 15 -11.11 -1.30 -1.91
N ASP A 16 -11.75 -0.19 -2.28
CA ASP A 16 -11.18 0.86 -3.13
C ASP A 16 -10.63 2.03 -2.29
N TRP A 17 -9.46 2.54 -2.68
CA TRP A 17 -8.80 3.62 -1.94
C TRP A 17 -9.52 4.96 -2.04
N SER A 18 -10.22 5.24 -3.14
CA SER A 18 -10.98 6.48 -3.29
C SER A 18 -12.21 6.46 -2.40
N ALA A 19 -12.90 5.31 -2.30
CA ALA A 19 -14.00 5.11 -1.38
C ALA A 19 -13.56 5.24 0.09
N ILE A 20 -12.43 4.63 0.46
CA ILE A 20 -11.84 4.78 1.80
C ILE A 20 -11.50 6.25 2.08
N ALA A 21 -10.86 6.95 1.14
CA ALA A 21 -10.51 8.36 1.28
C ALA A 21 -11.75 9.23 1.50
N ALA A 22 -12.80 9.03 0.70
CA ALA A 22 -14.06 9.76 0.85
C ALA A 22 -14.71 9.55 2.23
N LEU A 23 -14.71 8.32 2.75
CA LEU A 23 -15.22 8.03 4.09
C LEU A 23 -14.43 8.76 5.19
N VAL A 24 -13.10 8.76 5.10
CA VAL A 24 -12.25 9.44 6.09
C VAL A 24 -12.41 10.96 5.99
N THR A 25 -12.44 11.53 4.78
CA THR A 25 -12.69 12.96 4.57
C THR A 25 -14.09 13.36 5.08
N GLY A 26 -15.08 12.49 4.95
CA GLY A 26 -16.42 12.68 5.51
C GLY A 26 -16.53 12.48 7.03
N GLY A 27 -15.42 12.22 7.73
CA GLY A 27 -15.40 12.08 9.18
C GLY A 27 -15.84 10.71 9.71
N HIS A 28 -15.94 9.68 8.86
CA HIS A 28 -16.40 8.34 9.25
C HIS A 28 -15.31 7.44 9.88
N GLY A 29 -14.14 8.00 10.22
CA GLY A 29 -13.09 7.32 10.98
C GLY A 29 -11.70 7.56 10.42
N ILE A 30 -10.78 6.63 10.70
CA ILE A 30 -9.40 6.61 10.20
C ILE A 30 -9.13 5.31 9.44
N CYS A 31 -8.09 5.30 8.61
CA CYS A 31 -7.66 4.09 7.91
C CYS A 31 -6.13 3.94 7.94
N LEU A 32 -5.66 2.69 7.79
CA LEU A 32 -4.27 2.43 7.46
C LEU A 32 -4.09 2.54 5.96
N LEU A 33 -3.18 3.43 5.54
CA LEU A 33 -2.93 3.72 4.14
C LEU A 33 -1.61 3.11 3.66
N PRO A 34 -1.60 2.17 2.71
CA PRO A 34 -0.37 1.71 2.08
C PRO A 34 0.31 2.86 1.35
N ARG A 35 1.65 2.90 1.37
CA ARG A 35 2.45 3.91 0.67
C ARG A 35 2.17 4.03 -0.84
N LEU A 36 1.63 2.96 -1.45
CA LEU A 36 1.31 2.89 -2.87
C LEU A 36 -0.16 3.21 -3.20
N ALA A 37 -1.00 3.50 -2.20
CA ALA A 37 -2.37 3.88 -2.46
C ALA A 37 -2.43 5.24 -3.17
N THR A 38 -3.26 5.31 -4.20
CA THR A 38 -3.48 6.50 -5.03
C THR A 38 -4.95 6.85 -4.99
N PHE A 39 -5.25 8.14 -4.83
CA PHE A 39 -6.60 8.70 -4.82
C PHE A 39 -6.50 10.20 -5.14
N PRO A 40 -7.60 10.86 -5.56
CA PRO A 40 -7.62 12.29 -5.86
C PRO A 40 -6.99 13.14 -4.74
N GLN A 41 -6.15 14.11 -5.13
CA GLN A 41 -5.52 15.04 -4.19
C GLN A 41 -6.51 16.06 -3.60
N SER A 42 -7.71 16.18 -4.20
CA SER A 42 -8.78 17.04 -3.71
C SER A 42 -9.38 16.58 -2.37
N TYR A 43 -9.08 15.35 -1.92
CA TYR A 43 -9.48 14.91 -0.59
C TYR A 43 -8.60 15.55 0.47
N GLU A 44 -9.21 16.34 1.35
CA GLU A 44 -8.55 16.92 2.51
C GLU A 44 -8.28 15.82 3.55
N LEU A 45 -7.08 15.25 3.49
CA LEU A 45 -6.63 14.17 4.37
C LEU A 45 -5.27 14.49 4.97
N VAL A 46 -5.15 14.29 6.28
CA VAL A 46 -3.87 14.37 7.00
C VAL A 46 -3.26 12.97 7.06
N ARG A 47 -2.01 12.83 6.60
CA ARG A 47 -1.25 11.57 6.69
C ARG A 47 -0.33 11.62 7.90
N VAL A 48 -0.59 10.74 8.86
CA VAL A 48 0.26 10.56 10.04
C VAL A 48 1.20 9.37 9.78
N PRO A 49 2.54 9.56 9.84
CA PRO A 49 3.48 8.44 9.74
C PRO A 49 3.26 7.44 10.87
N LEU A 50 3.27 6.15 10.53
CA LEU A 50 3.33 5.10 11.55
C LEU A 50 4.74 5.07 12.16
N THR A 51 4.82 5.02 13.48
CA THR A 51 6.05 4.98 14.27
C THR A 51 6.07 3.74 15.17
N GLY A 52 7.24 3.39 15.71
CA GLY A 52 7.43 2.23 16.60
C GLY A 52 8.26 1.11 15.97
N ASP A 53 8.57 0.09 16.78
CA ASP A 53 9.53 -0.97 16.43
C ASP A 53 9.01 -1.94 15.36
N VAL A 54 7.69 -2.04 15.20
CA VAL A 54 7.04 -2.93 14.23
C VAL A 54 6.09 -2.13 13.35
N LEU A 55 6.50 -1.90 12.10
CA LEU A 55 5.66 -1.26 11.10
C LEU A 55 4.92 -2.31 10.26
N PRO A 56 3.60 -2.16 10.02
CA PRO A 56 2.86 -3.07 9.16
C PRO A 56 3.39 -2.97 7.73
N MET A 57 4.04 -4.04 7.27
CA MET A 57 4.65 -4.11 5.96
C MET A 57 3.85 -5.01 5.02
N ARG A 58 3.62 -4.53 3.79
CA ARG A 58 2.99 -5.30 2.72
C ARG A 58 4.06 -5.79 1.76
N ARG A 59 4.27 -7.10 1.69
CA ARG A 59 5.12 -7.72 0.66
C ARG A 59 4.35 -7.81 -0.65
N LEU A 60 4.91 -7.23 -1.72
CA LEU A 60 4.40 -7.39 -3.08
C LEU A 60 5.17 -8.50 -3.77
N VAL A 61 4.45 -9.45 -4.39
CA VAL A 61 5.04 -10.57 -5.11
C VAL A 61 4.45 -10.60 -6.51
N GLY A 62 5.31 -10.57 -7.52
CA GLY A 62 4.94 -10.76 -8.91
C GLY A 62 5.24 -12.18 -9.37
N PHE A 63 4.35 -12.77 -10.16
CA PHE A 63 4.52 -14.10 -10.74
C PHE A 63 4.52 -14.00 -12.26
N VAL A 64 5.37 -14.80 -12.90
CA VAL A 64 5.36 -15.01 -14.35
C VAL A 64 5.18 -16.50 -14.63
N ARG A 65 4.57 -16.83 -15.77
CA ARG A 65 4.49 -18.22 -16.22
C ARG A 65 5.90 -18.75 -16.48
N ARG A 66 6.12 -20.05 -16.22
CA ARG A 66 7.37 -20.73 -16.55
C ARG A 66 7.68 -20.53 -18.05
N GLY A 67 8.91 -20.14 -18.38
CA GLY A 67 9.32 -19.82 -19.75
C GLY A 67 8.88 -18.45 -20.27
N GLY A 68 7.94 -17.76 -19.61
CA GLY A 68 7.47 -16.43 -20.02
C GLY A 68 8.35 -15.27 -19.57
N GLY A 69 9.28 -15.50 -18.64
CA GLY A 69 10.17 -14.46 -18.10
C GLY A 69 11.22 -13.95 -19.09
N SER A 70 11.55 -14.73 -20.12
CA SER A 70 12.56 -14.38 -21.14
C SER A 70 11.99 -13.58 -22.31
N THR A 71 10.67 -13.46 -22.43
CA THR A 71 10.06 -12.60 -23.44
C THR A 71 10.46 -11.15 -23.18
N PRO A 72 10.92 -10.38 -24.19
CA PRO A 72 11.42 -9.02 -24.00
C PRO A 72 10.47 -8.12 -23.20
N LEU A 73 9.17 -8.13 -23.54
CA LEU A 73 8.15 -7.35 -22.84
C LEU A 73 8.05 -7.68 -21.33
N VAL A 74 8.11 -8.96 -20.98
CA VAL A 74 8.03 -9.41 -19.58
C VAL A 74 9.32 -9.08 -18.84
N SER A 75 10.47 -9.31 -19.47
CA SER A 75 11.78 -9.00 -18.90
C SER A 75 11.92 -7.49 -18.62
N ASP A 76 11.52 -6.65 -19.56
CA ASP A 76 11.54 -5.19 -19.41
C ASP A 76 10.58 -4.71 -18.33
N GLY A 77 9.35 -5.25 -18.28
CA GLY A 77 8.41 -4.96 -17.21
C GLY A 77 8.96 -5.34 -15.83
N LEU A 78 9.54 -6.53 -15.70
CA LEU A 78 10.17 -6.98 -14.45
C LEU A 78 11.37 -6.11 -14.05
N ARG A 79 12.18 -5.66 -15.02
CA ARG A 79 13.28 -4.72 -14.79
C ARG A 79 12.75 -3.39 -14.24
N ALA A 80 11.75 -2.81 -14.89
CA ALA A 80 11.14 -1.55 -14.47
C ALA A 80 10.51 -1.64 -13.06
N LEU A 81 9.84 -2.75 -12.75
CA LEU A 81 9.28 -3.00 -11.42
C LEU A 81 10.37 -3.10 -10.35
N ARG A 82 11.47 -3.81 -10.61
CA ARG A 82 12.60 -3.94 -9.67
C ARG A 82 13.30 -2.61 -9.45
N GLU A 83 13.46 -1.81 -10.49
CA GLU A 83 14.05 -0.47 -10.40
C GLU A 83 13.16 0.47 -9.58
N SER A 84 11.87 0.51 -9.89
CA SER A 84 10.89 1.30 -9.13
C SER A 84 10.86 0.89 -7.65
N ALA A 85 10.94 -0.41 -7.36
CA ALA A 85 10.99 -0.91 -5.99
C ALA A 85 12.22 -0.40 -5.23
N ARG A 86 13.40 -0.34 -5.86
CA ARG A 86 14.62 0.21 -5.24
C ARG A 86 14.48 1.72 -4.97
N LEU A 87 13.96 2.47 -5.94
CA LEU A 87 13.78 3.93 -5.81
C LEU A 87 12.77 4.33 -4.72
N ARG A 88 11.80 3.45 -4.43
CA ARG A 88 10.70 3.71 -3.49
C ARG A 88 10.97 3.24 -2.07
N ILE A 89 12.13 2.64 -1.79
CA ILE A 89 12.60 2.35 -0.43
C ILE A 89 13.47 3.55 -0.01
N PRO A 90 12.97 4.54 0.76
CA PRO A 90 13.88 5.30 1.60
C PRO A 90 14.52 4.29 2.56
N ALA A 91 15.84 4.38 2.72
CA ALA A 91 16.58 3.58 3.69
C ALA A 91 15.84 3.63 5.04
N LEU A 92 15.54 2.44 5.56
CA LEU A 92 15.26 2.27 6.98
C LEU A 92 16.61 2.49 7.68
N SER A 93 16.89 3.74 8.03
CA SER A 93 18.01 4.16 8.87
C SER A 93 17.46 4.62 10.21
#